data_AF-A0A8C9FSD8-F1
#
_entry.id   AF-A0A8C9FSD8-F1
#
_cell.length_a   1.000
_cell.length_b   1.000
_cell.length_c   1.000
_cell.angle_alpha   90.00
_cell.angle_beta   90.00
_cell.angle_gamma   90.00
#
_symmetry.space_group_name_H-M   'P 1'
#
loop_
_entity.id
_entity.type
_entity.pdbx_description
1 polymer ?
#
loop_
_entity_poly.entity_id
_entity_poly.type
_entity_poly.pdbx_seq_one_letter_code
_entity_poly.pdbx_strand_id
1 'polypeptide(L)'
;MIQREAEVKNKVTAVALTDSVHNVWHQEAGKTIREWMRENCCNWVSSSEPLDMSVESMLPDCPRVSAGMLLCVQPVDIPTCAHQVSSALYRRSAIALTLLFSA
;
A
#
# COMPACT_ATOMS: atom_id res chain seq x y z
N MET A 1 -17.67 -12.24 12.73
CA MET A 1 -16.72 -11.27 12.12
C MET A 1 -15.40 -11.18 12.90
N ILE A 2 -15.43 -11.23 14.25
CA ILE A 2 -14.26 -11.04 15.14
C ILE A 2 -13.12 -12.05 14.91
N GLN A 3 -13.43 -13.34 14.75
CA GLN A 3 -12.38 -14.37 14.62
C GLN A 3 -11.53 -14.19 13.34
N ARG A 4 -12.17 -13.83 12.22
CA ARG A 4 -11.48 -13.63 10.95
C ARG A 4 -10.56 -12.41 10.97
N GLU A 5 -10.95 -11.33 11.66
CA GLU A 5 -10.10 -10.15 11.84
C GLU A 5 -8.84 -10.51 12.63
N ALA A 6 -8.99 -11.22 13.75
CA ALA A 6 -7.86 -11.65 14.57
C ALA A 6 -6.90 -12.58 13.81
N GLU A 7 -7.44 -13.54 13.04
CA GLU A 7 -6.63 -14.44 12.21
C GLU A 7 -5.82 -13.71 11.14
N VAL A 8 -6.41 -12.68 10.51
CA VAL A 8 -5.70 -11.86 9.51
C VAL A 8 -4.60 -11.05 10.18
N LYS A 9 -4.90 -10.35 11.28
CA LYS A 9 -3.92 -9.54 12.02
C LYS A 9 -2.75 -10.35 12.57
N ASN A 10 -2.98 -11.62 12.91
CA ASN A 10 -1.92 -12.51 13.40
C ASN A 10 -1.01 -13.08 12.30
N LYS A 11 -1.46 -13.08 11.04
CA LYS A 11 -0.73 -13.70 9.91
C LYS A 11 -0.13 -12.67 8.96
N VAL A 12 -0.74 -11.51 8.84
CA VAL A 12 -0.32 -10.45 7.94
C VAL A 12 0.51 -9.45 8.73
N THR A 13 1.78 -9.29 8.35
CA THR A 13 2.72 -8.38 9.03
C THR A 13 2.98 -7.10 8.25
N ALA A 14 2.58 -7.06 6.98
CA ALA A 14 2.67 -5.89 6.12
C ALA A 14 1.69 -6.00 4.95
N VAL A 15 1.19 -4.86 4.48
CA VAL A 15 0.33 -4.75 3.29
C VAL A 15 0.85 -3.62 2.41
N ALA A 16 1.00 -3.90 1.13
CA ALA A 16 1.37 -2.88 0.16
C ALA A 16 0.20 -2.60 -0.77
N LEU A 17 -0.21 -1.34 -0.81
CA LEU A 17 -1.19 -0.81 -1.73
C LEU A 17 -0.44 -0.17 -2.90
N THR A 18 -0.94 -0.32 -4.13
CA THR A 18 -0.31 0.24 -5.33
C THR A 18 -1.28 1.14 -6.06
N ASP A 19 -0.95 2.43 -6.12
CA ASP A 19 -1.77 3.49 -6.73
C ASP A 19 -3.24 3.49 -6.27
N SER A 20 -3.45 3.09 -5.01
CA SER A 20 -4.79 2.98 -4.47
C SER A 20 -5.30 4.34 -4.00
N VAL A 21 -6.52 4.68 -4.41
CA VAL A 21 -7.28 5.81 -3.86
C VAL A 21 -8.16 5.39 -2.66
N HIS A 22 -7.89 4.24 -2.04
CA HIS A 22 -8.71 3.74 -0.93
C HIS A 22 -8.66 4.69 0.26
N ASN A 23 -9.77 5.38 0.47
CA ASN A 23 -10.04 6.10 1.70
C ASN A 23 -10.65 5.12 2.71
N VAL A 24 -9.82 4.60 3.61
CA VAL A 24 -10.24 3.68 4.69
C VAL A 24 -11.31 4.30 5.59
N TRP A 25 -11.44 5.64 5.61
CA TRP A 25 -12.48 6.34 6.36
C TRP A 25 -13.88 6.19 5.77
N HIS A 26 -14.01 5.89 4.47
CA HIS A 26 -15.32 5.61 3.86
C HIS A 26 -15.80 4.17 4.10
N GLN A 27 -14.94 3.28 4.60
CA GLN A 27 -15.38 1.96 5.03
C GLN A 27 -15.84 2.02 6.49
N GLU A 28 -16.89 1.27 6.82
CA GLU A 28 -17.33 1.01 8.21
C GLU A 28 -16.31 0.13 8.98
N ALA A 29 -15.02 0.40 8.80
CA ALA A 29 -13.93 -0.26 9.50
C ALA A 29 -13.88 0.26 10.94
N GLY A 30 -13.93 -0.66 11.91
CA GLY A 30 -13.77 -0.33 13.32
C GLY A 30 -12.41 0.32 13.63
N LYS A 31 -12.34 1.04 14.75
CA LYS A 31 -11.13 1.77 15.20
C LYS A 31 -9.87 0.89 15.18
N THR A 32 -9.98 -0.35 15.63
CA THR A 32 -8.91 -1.34 15.69
C THR A 32 -8.35 -1.73 14.32
N ILE A 33 -9.18 -1.73 13.27
CA ILE A 33 -8.74 -2.03 11.90
C ILE A 33 -8.01 -0.81 11.33
N ARG A 34 -8.52 0.40 11.57
CA ARG A 34 -7.90 1.64 11.11
C ARG A 34 -6.50 1.84 11.69
N GLU A 35 -6.34 1.59 12.98
CA GLU A 35 -5.03 1.63 13.65
C GLU A 35 -4.08 0.58 13.07
N TRP A 36 -4.55 -0.66 12.91
CA TRP A 36 -3.76 -1.73 12.31
C TRP A 36 -3.33 -1.38 10.88
N MET A 37 -4.22 -0.83 10.05
CA MET A 37 -3.88 -0.42 8.69
C MET A 37 -2.87 0.73 8.66
N ARG A 38 -2.95 1.68 9.60
CA ARG A 38 -1.95 2.76 9.70
C ARG A 38 -0.55 2.22 9.96
N GLU A 39 -0.45 1.18 10.79
CA GLU A 39 0.83 0.59 11.20
C GLU A 39 1.37 -0.43 10.21
N ASN A 40 0.49 -1.18 9.54
CA ASN A 40 0.87 -2.36 8.75
C ASN A 40 0.70 -2.14 7.25
N CYS A 41 -0.04 -1.13 6.80
CA CYS A 41 -0.17 -0.81 5.38
C CYS A 41 0.80 0.30 4.98
N CYS A 42 1.22 0.27 3.72
CA CYS A 42 1.84 1.41 3.07
C CYS A 42 1.41 1.47 1.60
N ASN A 43 1.11 2.67 1.11
CA ASN A 43 0.64 2.90 -0.25
C ASN A 43 1.76 3.44 -1.12
N TRP A 44 2.23 2.64 -2.07
CA TRP A 44 3.17 3.05 -3.09
C TRP A 44 2.40 3.64 -4.27
N VAL A 45 2.52 4.94 -4.45
CA VAL A 45 1.86 5.67 -5.54
C VAL A 45 2.82 5.94 -6.68
N SER A 46 2.30 6.04 -7.89
CA SER A 46 3.08 6.57 -8.99
C SER A 46 3.39 8.05 -8.72
N SER A 47 4.67 8.42 -8.69
CA SER A 47 5.10 9.81 -8.61
C SER A 47 6.51 9.98 -9.20
N SER A 48 6.89 11.23 -9.46
CA SER A 48 8.24 11.59 -9.92
C SER A 48 9.32 11.47 -8.83
N GLU A 49 8.92 11.21 -7.58
CA GLU A 49 9.86 11.12 -6.46
C GLU A 49 10.62 9.79 -6.51
N PRO A 50 11.83 9.70 -5.93
CA PRO A 50 12.57 8.45 -5.80
C PRO A 50 11.76 7.36 -5.07
N LEU A 51 11.98 6.09 -5.42
CA LEU A 51 11.36 4.94 -4.74
C LEU A 51 11.52 5.07 -3.21
N ASP A 52 10.45 4.77 -2.48
CA ASP A 52 10.33 4.86 -1.01
C ASP A 52 10.36 6.29 -0.42
N MET A 53 10.45 7.34 -1.25
CA MET A 53 10.32 8.72 -0.76
C MET A 53 8.89 8.97 -0.25
N SER A 54 8.77 9.60 0.92
CA SER A 54 7.47 9.99 1.48
C SER A 54 6.75 10.93 0.53
N VAL A 55 5.47 10.64 0.26
CA VAL A 55 4.60 11.50 -0.54
C VAL A 55 3.51 12.05 0.37
N GLU A 56 3.26 13.35 0.28
CA GLU A 56 2.25 14.00 1.11
C GLU A 56 0.87 13.36 0.91
N SER A 57 0.20 13.07 2.02
CA SER A 57 -1.15 12.56 2.03
C SER A 57 -2.10 13.65 2.54
N MET A 58 -3.15 13.93 1.79
CA MET A 58 -4.20 14.85 2.22
C MET A 58 -5.11 14.24 3.30
N LEU A 59 -4.97 12.93 3.57
CA LEU A 59 -5.78 12.19 4.53
C LEU A 59 -4.91 11.46 5.56
N PRO A 60 -5.37 11.34 6.83
CA PRO A 60 -4.67 10.63 7.90
C PRO A 60 -4.79 9.10 7.76
N ASP A 61 -4.47 8.57 6.59
CA ASP A 61 -4.48 7.16 6.23
C ASP A 61 -3.16 6.45 6.62
N CYS A 62 -2.86 5.32 5.99
CA CYS A 62 -1.54 4.69 6.07
C CYS A 62 -0.47 5.54 5.35
N PRO A 63 0.82 5.38 5.71
CA PRO A 63 1.91 6.06 5.03
C PRO A 63 1.86 5.88 3.51
N ARG A 64 2.14 6.96 2.79
CA ARG A 64 2.20 6.98 1.34
C ARG A 64 3.64 7.27 0.91
N VAL A 65 4.14 6.45 0.01
CA VAL A 65 5.50 6.57 -0.52
C VAL A 65 5.49 6.46 -2.04
N SER A 66 6.56 6.87 -2.68
CA SER A 66 6.70 6.76 -4.13
C SER A 66 7.05 5.34 -4.55
N ALA A 67 6.38 4.83 -5.58
CA ALA A 67 6.79 3.65 -6.36
C ALA A 67 7.99 3.95 -7.26
N GLY A 68 8.32 5.23 -7.47
CA GLY A 68 9.35 5.70 -8.38
C GLY A 68 8.88 5.73 -9.83
N MET A 69 9.05 6.87 -10.49
CA MET A 69 8.97 6.94 -11.94
C MET A 69 10.37 6.75 -12.50
N LEU A 70 10.70 5.54 -12.98
CA LEU A 70 11.89 5.38 -13.80
C LEU A 70 11.63 6.20 -15.06
N LEU A 71 12.48 7.19 -15.35
CA LEU A 71 12.40 8.06 -16.53
C LEU A 71 12.37 7.23 -17.83
N CYS A 72 11.20 6.75 -18.21
CA CYS A 72 10.89 6.19 -19.51
C CYS A 72 9.50 6.70 -19.89
N VAL A 73 9.52 7.72 -20.75
CA VAL A 73 8.43 8.22 -21.57
C VAL A 73 7.54 7.06 -22.01
N GLN A 74 6.36 6.83 -21.40
CA GLN A 74 5.16 6.10 -21.86
C GLN A 74 4.11 6.01 -20.72
N PRO A 75 2.82 5.73 -21.01
CA PRO A 75 1.75 5.71 -20.01
C PRO A 75 2.03 4.68 -18.91
N VAL A 76 1.73 5.03 -17.67
CA VAL A 76 2.07 4.25 -16.48
C VAL A 76 1.24 2.97 -16.45
N ASP A 77 1.84 1.83 -16.83
CA ASP A 77 1.18 0.54 -16.68
C ASP A 77 1.33 0.04 -15.22
N ILE A 78 0.19 -0.17 -14.55
CA ILE A 78 0.03 -0.86 -13.24
C ILE A 78 1.03 -2.01 -12.99
N PRO A 79 1.34 -2.90 -13.96
CA PRO A 79 2.33 -3.96 -13.77
C PRO A 79 3.75 -3.47 -13.41
N THR A 80 4.18 -2.29 -13.87
CA THR A 80 5.51 -1.75 -13.56
C THR A 80 5.60 -1.32 -12.09
N CYS A 81 4.58 -0.60 -11.61
CA CYS A 81 4.48 -0.19 -10.22
C CYS A 81 4.42 -1.42 -9.30
N ALA A 82 3.60 -2.42 -9.64
CA ALA A 82 3.49 -3.66 -8.86
C ALA A 82 4.82 -4.41 -8.77
N HIS A 83 5.61 -4.47 -9.86
CA HIS A 83 6.90 -5.13 -9.87
C HIS A 83 7.94 -4.43 -8.97
N GLN A 84 8.03 -3.10 -9.03
CA GLN A 84 8.95 -2.33 -8.19
C GLN A 84 8.63 -2.47 -6.70
N VAL A 85 7.34 -2.42 -6.36
CA VAL A 85 6.85 -2.59 -4.98
C VAL A 85 7.11 -4.01 -4.50
N SER A 86 6.82 -5.03 -5.31
CA SER A 86 7.13 -6.43 -4.97
C SER A 86 8.63 -6.64 -4.75
N SER A 87 9.48 -6.06 -5.61
CA SER A 87 10.94 -6.08 -5.46
C SER A 87 11.41 -5.39 -4.18
N ALA A 88 10.82 -4.24 -3.84
CA ALA A 88 11.11 -3.51 -2.61
C ALA A 88 10.70 -4.29 -1.35
N LEU A 89 9.53 -4.95 -1.36
CA LEU A 89 9.04 -5.78 -0.26
C LEU A 89 9.85 -7.06 -0.09
N TYR A 90 10.24 -7.70 -1.21
CA TYR A 90 11.12 -8.86 -1.19
C TYR A 90 12.47 -8.52 -0.54
N ARG A 91 13.07 -7.37 -0.87
CA ARG A 91 14.28 -6.86 -0.19
C ARG A 91 14.09 -6.62 1.31
N ARG A 92 12.85 -6.41 1.77
CA ARG A 92 12.50 -6.13 3.17
C ARG A 92 11.95 -7.36 3.91
N SER A 93 12.00 -8.56 3.32
CA SER A 93 11.45 -9.81 3.92
C SER A 93 9.98 -9.71 4.33
N ALA A 94 9.19 -8.89 3.64
CA ALA A 94 7.77 -8.69 3.92
C ALA A 94 6.90 -9.56 2.99
N ILE A 95 5.89 -10.24 3.54
CA ILE A 95 4.86 -10.91 2.74
C ILE A 95 4.01 -9.81 2.09
N ALA A 96 4.18 -9.60 0.79
CA ALA A 96 3.41 -8.64 0.02
C ALA A 96 2.04 -9.22 -0.34
N LEU A 97 0.98 -8.80 0.35
CA LEU A 97 -0.37 -8.92 -0.21
C LEU A 97 -0.60 -7.72 -1.13
N THR A 98 -0.32 -7.88 -2.42
CA THR A 98 -0.74 -6.89 -3.43
C THR A 98 -2.24 -7.05 -3.65
N LEU A 99 -3.04 -6.25 -2.97
CA LEU A 99 -4.48 -6.15 -3.25
C LEU A 99 -4.67 -5.23 -4.45
N LEU A 100 -4.57 -5.79 -5.65
CA LEU A 100 -5.06 -5.15 -6.88
C LEU A 100 -6.58 -5.15 -6.84
N PHE A 101 -7.18 -4.12 -6.23
CA PHE A 101 -8.58 -3.83 -6.46
C PHE A 101 -8.68 -2.99 -7.72
N SER A 102 -8.89 -3.63 -8.87
CA SER A 102 -9.46 -2.96 -10.04
C SER A 102 -10.83 -2.43 -9.64
N ALA A 103 -10.98 -1.10 -9.66
CA ALA A 103 -12.29 -0.45 -9.72
C ALA A 103 -12.88 -0.62 -11.13
#